data_AF-A0A915I038-F1
#
_entry.id   AF-A0A915I038-F1
#
_cell.length_a   1.000
_cell.length_b   1.000
_cell.length_c   1.000
_cell.angle_alpha   90.00
_cell.angle_beta   90.00
_cell.angle_gamma   90.00
#
_symmetry.space_group_name_H-M   'P 1'
#
loop_
_entity.id
_entity.type
_entity.pdbx_description
1 polymer ?
#
loop_
_entity_poly.entity_id
_entity_poly.type
_entity_poly.pdbx_seq_one_letter_code
_entity_poly.pdbx_strand_id
1 'polypeptide(L)'
;AHASDLNCDFSRPCCWSNVGPPRDELDWVQATSLPNDQKFQNVFGSVQKPNTPYLISSSDAAASSVYAILNSCILPCQADTGTLSFKKWTSPQVNLDVCTLPIGSDSYNFCQTVTETGPDVSVPIPPQNGPFQVR
;
A
#
# COMPACT_ATOMS: atom_id res chain seq x y z
N ALA A 1 -1.39 5.75 -18.12
CA ALA A 1 -0.80 4.53 -17.54
C ALA A 1 -1.74 3.36 -17.77
N HIS A 2 -1.19 2.15 -17.88
CA HIS A 2 -1.90 0.88 -17.89
C HIS A 2 -1.79 0.20 -16.53
N ALA A 3 -2.63 -0.80 -16.28
CA ALA A 3 -2.58 -1.57 -15.02
C ALA A 3 -1.20 -2.18 -14.75
N SER A 4 -0.49 -2.60 -15.80
CA SER A 4 0.88 -3.13 -15.70
C SER A 4 1.91 -2.11 -15.20
N ASP A 5 1.65 -0.82 -15.34
CA ASP A 5 2.56 0.24 -14.89
C ASP A 5 2.55 0.36 -13.35
N LEU A 6 1.59 -0.27 -12.68
CA LEU A 6 1.52 -0.37 -11.22
C LEU A 6 2.41 -1.48 -10.65
N ASN A 7 2.91 -2.40 -11.49
CA ASN A 7 3.83 -3.44 -11.05
C ASN A 7 5.13 -2.79 -10.57
N CYS A 8 5.45 -2.98 -9.29
CA CYS A 8 6.62 -2.37 -8.69
C CYS A 8 7.27 -3.29 -7.66
N ASP A 9 8.55 -3.57 -7.86
CA ASP A 9 9.43 -4.24 -6.90
C ASP A 9 10.33 -3.26 -6.15
N PHE A 10 10.13 -1.95 -6.38
CA PHE A 10 10.89 -0.83 -5.86
C PHE A 10 12.39 -0.83 -6.23
N SER A 11 12.89 -1.74 -7.05
CA SER A 11 14.30 -1.75 -7.47
C SER A 11 14.67 -0.55 -8.35
N ARG A 12 13.65 0.06 -8.97
CA ARG A 12 13.74 1.27 -9.79
C ARG A 12 12.54 2.18 -9.49
N PRO A 13 12.64 3.49 -9.80
CA PRO A 13 11.49 4.39 -9.72
C PRO A 13 10.29 3.82 -10.49
N CYS A 14 9.14 3.80 -9.84
CA CYS A 14 7.89 3.30 -10.39
C CYS A 14 6.75 4.27 -10.08
N CYS A 15 5.52 3.87 -10.38
CA CYS A 15 4.37 4.76 -10.31
C CYS A 15 3.86 5.10 -8.91
N TRP A 16 4.41 4.47 -7.86
CA TRP A 16 3.97 4.66 -6.48
C TRP A 16 4.73 5.79 -5.78
N SER A 17 4.03 6.67 -5.07
CA SER A 17 4.61 7.82 -4.39
C SER A 17 3.87 8.20 -3.12
N ASN A 18 4.59 8.72 -2.12
CA ASN A 18 4.00 9.32 -0.92
C ASN A 18 3.13 10.53 -1.28
N VAL A 19 2.15 10.82 -0.43
CA VAL A 19 1.26 11.97 -0.58
C VAL A 19 1.77 13.17 0.22
N GLY A 20 2.06 12.95 1.49
CA GLY A 20 2.57 13.97 2.40
C GLY A 20 1.48 14.87 3.02
N PRO A 21 1.86 15.70 4.02
CA PRO A 21 0.97 16.63 4.68
C PRO A 21 0.31 17.64 3.72
N PRO A 22 -0.94 18.08 3.98
CA PRO A 22 -1.75 17.78 5.16
C PRO A 22 -2.61 16.52 5.02
N ARG A 23 -2.36 15.66 4.01
CA ARG A 23 -3.22 14.51 3.70
C ARG A 23 -2.85 13.25 4.51
N ASP A 24 -1.62 13.14 4.99
CA ASP A 24 -1.15 12.11 5.91
C ASP A 24 -0.02 12.65 6.82
N GLU A 25 0.30 11.93 7.89
CA GLU A 25 1.34 12.29 8.85
C GLU A 25 2.63 11.48 8.72
N LEU A 26 2.56 10.34 8.01
CA LEU A 26 3.66 9.40 7.85
C LEU A 26 3.97 9.17 6.38
N ASP A 27 5.24 8.91 6.08
CA ASP A 27 5.70 8.53 4.76
C ASP A 27 6.06 7.03 4.72
N TRP A 28 5.92 6.42 3.54
CA TRP A 28 6.57 5.16 3.23
C TRP A 28 8.03 5.41 2.87
N VAL A 29 8.92 4.63 3.48
CA VAL A 29 10.36 4.71 3.27
C VAL A 29 10.86 3.42 2.64
N GLN A 30 11.74 3.55 1.65
CA GLN A 30 12.38 2.41 1.03
C GLN A 30 13.50 1.84 1.92
N ALA A 31 13.38 0.57 2.27
CA ALA A 31 14.43 -0.21 2.90
C ALA A 31 15.16 -1.07 1.85
N THR A 32 16.48 -0.97 1.82
CA THR A 32 17.36 -1.68 0.88
C THR A 32 18.12 -2.84 1.53
N SER A 33 18.02 -3.00 2.84
CA SER A 33 18.62 -4.08 3.62
C SER A 33 17.56 -5.03 4.15
N LEU A 34 17.89 -6.33 4.26
CA LEU A 34 17.01 -7.29 4.92
C LEU A 34 16.80 -6.92 6.40
N PRO A 35 15.59 -7.09 6.94
CA PRO A 35 15.36 -6.85 8.35
C PRO A 35 16.03 -7.93 9.21
N ASN A 36 16.39 -7.54 10.44
CA ASN A 36 16.90 -8.48 11.44
C ASN A 36 15.82 -9.49 11.82
N ASP A 37 16.17 -10.79 11.83
CA ASP A 37 15.22 -11.90 12.00
C ASP A 37 14.42 -11.79 13.29
N GLN A 38 15.10 -11.64 14.43
CA GLN A 38 14.47 -11.60 15.74
C GLN A 38 13.56 -10.37 15.88
N LYS A 39 14.01 -9.20 15.44
CA LYS A 39 13.18 -7.99 15.47
C LYS A 39 11.95 -8.12 14.57
N PHE A 40 12.13 -8.66 13.36
CA PHE A 40 11.04 -8.84 12.41
C PHE A 40 9.98 -9.81 12.94
N GLN A 41 10.41 -10.95 13.49
CA GLN A 41 9.51 -11.91 14.11
C GLN A 41 8.80 -11.32 15.33
N ASN A 42 9.48 -10.53 16.15
CA ASN A 42 8.87 -9.90 17.32
C ASN A 42 7.81 -8.85 16.96
N VAL A 43 8.01 -8.08 15.87
CA VAL A 43 7.09 -7.01 15.45
C VAL A 43 5.92 -7.55 14.64
N PHE A 44 6.20 -8.44 13.67
CA PHE A 44 5.22 -8.89 12.68
C PHE A 44 4.73 -10.33 12.91
N GLY A 45 5.29 -11.06 13.88
CA GLY A 45 4.92 -12.46 14.14
C GLY A 45 5.29 -13.44 13.02
N SER A 46 6.15 -13.03 12.07
CA SER A 46 6.46 -13.81 10.86
C SER A 46 7.95 -14.09 10.73
N VAL A 47 8.27 -15.27 10.19
CA VAL A 47 9.63 -15.67 9.79
C VAL A 47 9.89 -15.47 8.30
N GLN A 48 8.84 -15.26 7.50
CA GLN A 48 8.97 -14.95 6.09
C GLN A 48 9.18 -13.44 5.94
N LYS A 49 10.36 -13.03 5.47
CA LYS A 49 10.74 -11.62 5.33
C LYS A 49 10.49 -11.10 3.90
N PRO A 50 10.36 -9.78 3.71
CA PRO A 50 10.35 -9.19 2.37
C PRO A 50 11.68 -9.41 1.65
N ASN A 51 11.60 -9.45 0.32
CA ASN A 51 12.77 -9.28 -0.54
C ASN A 51 13.15 -7.80 -0.56
N THR A 52 14.41 -7.49 -0.84
CA THR A 52 14.87 -6.11 -0.97
C THR A 52 14.84 -5.64 -2.43
N PRO A 53 14.51 -4.36 -2.68
CA PRO A 53 14.03 -3.38 -1.71
C PRO A 53 12.53 -3.54 -1.38
N TYR A 54 12.10 -3.01 -0.24
CA TYR A 54 10.70 -2.98 0.19
C TYR A 54 10.34 -1.62 0.81
N LEU A 55 9.06 -1.33 0.94
CA LEU A 55 8.58 -0.14 1.65
C LEU A 55 8.18 -0.48 3.08
N ILE A 56 8.46 0.45 4.00
CA ILE A 56 8.04 0.37 5.40
C ILE A 56 7.58 1.76 5.86
N SER A 57 6.54 1.78 6.68
CA SER A 57 6.14 2.96 7.46
C SER A 57 5.96 2.55 8.92
N SER A 58 6.29 3.45 9.83
CA SER A 58 6.25 3.19 11.27
C SER A 58 6.04 4.49 12.03
N SER A 59 5.34 4.41 13.16
CA SER A 59 5.20 5.50 14.13
C SER A 59 5.78 5.07 15.48
N ASP A 60 6.36 6.03 16.21
CA ASP A 60 6.94 5.80 17.54
C ASP A 60 5.87 5.71 18.66
N ALA A 61 4.61 5.99 18.36
CA ALA A 61 3.54 6.10 19.35
C ALA A 61 2.32 5.25 18.99
N ALA A 62 1.63 4.78 20.03
CA ALA A 62 0.25 4.28 20.00
C ALA A 62 -0.78 5.37 19.61
N ALA A 63 -0.41 6.28 18.70
CA ALA A 63 -1.28 7.29 18.16
C ALA A 63 -2.26 6.61 17.21
N SER A 64 -3.47 6.35 17.71
CA SER A 64 -4.56 5.67 17.01
C SER A 64 -5.11 6.44 15.79
N SER A 65 -4.43 7.49 15.33
CA SER A 65 -4.92 8.42 14.31
C SER A 65 -3.91 8.82 13.25
N VAL A 66 -2.68 8.28 13.24
CA VAL A 66 -1.69 8.57 12.20
C VAL A 66 -1.70 7.50 11.12
N TYR A 67 -1.49 7.90 9.87
CA TYR A 67 -1.44 6.98 8.74
C TYR A 67 -0.46 7.48 7.68
N ALA A 68 -0.10 6.58 6.75
CA ALA A 68 0.70 6.87 5.57
C ALA A 68 -0.11 6.49 4.33
N ILE A 69 -0.10 7.32 3.29
CA ILE A 69 -0.76 7.02 2.02
C ILE A 69 0.29 6.82 0.92
N LEU A 70 0.14 5.74 0.15
CA LEU A 70 0.94 5.50 -1.04
C LEU A 70 0.05 5.57 -2.28
N ASN A 71 0.21 6.61 -3.09
CA ASN A 71 -0.58 6.77 -4.31
C ASN A 71 0.06 6.09 -5.50
N SER A 72 -0.74 5.41 -6.30
CA SER A 72 -0.37 5.03 -7.66
C SER A 72 -0.35 6.21 -8.62
N CYS A 73 0.16 6.00 -9.83
CA CYS A 73 -0.10 6.90 -10.95
C CYS A 73 -1.58 6.85 -11.35
N ILE A 74 -1.99 7.82 -12.19
CA ILE A 74 -3.36 7.90 -12.67
C ILE A 74 -3.61 6.83 -13.74
N LEU A 75 -4.56 5.95 -13.46
CA LEU A 75 -5.16 5.04 -14.44
C LEU A 75 -6.36 5.73 -15.11
N PRO A 76 -6.54 5.59 -16.44
CA PRO A 76 -7.59 6.30 -17.16
C PRO A 76 -9.01 5.78 -16.87
N CYS A 77 -9.17 4.47 -16.70
CA CYS A 77 -10.41 3.78 -16.32
C CYS A 77 -10.14 2.28 -16.14
N GLN A 78 -11.14 1.53 -15.66
CA GLN A 78 -11.11 0.07 -15.57
C GLN A 78 -12.50 -0.48 -15.88
N ALA A 79 -12.66 -1.23 -16.98
CA ALA A 79 -13.98 -1.69 -17.43
C ALA A 79 -14.52 -2.89 -16.62
N ASP A 80 -13.63 -3.80 -16.24
CA ASP A 80 -13.93 -5.02 -15.48
C ASP A 80 -13.25 -5.00 -14.11
N THR A 81 -13.50 -6.01 -13.28
CA THR A 81 -12.79 -6.15 -12.00
C THR A 81 -11.32 -6.46 -12.23
N GLY A 82 -10.44 -5.58 -11.72
CA GLY A 82 -8.99 -5.80 -11.64
C GLY A 82 -8.60 -6.47 -10.32
N THR A 83 -7.37 -6.96 -10.22
CA THR A 83 -6.82 -7.49 -8.96
C THR A 83 -5.50 -6.82 -8.65
N LEU A 84 -5.41 -6.21 -7.47
CA LEU A 84 -4.16 -5.72 -6.91
C LEU A 84 -3.58 -6.79 -5.99
N SER A 85 -2.41 -7.30 -6.33
CA SER A 85 -1.70 -8.30 -5.53
C SER A 85 -0.37 -7.74 -5.03
N PHE A 86 -0.09 -7.96 -3.75
CA PHE A 86 1.15 -7.52 -3.11
C PHE A 86 1.46 -8.36 -1.88
N LYS A 87 2.64 -8.16 -1.30
CA LYS A 87 3.01 -8.76 -0.01
C LYS A 87 2.97 -7.73 1.11
N LYS A 88 2.43 -8.09 2.27
CA LYS A 88 2.38 -7.22 3.45
C LYS A 88 2.91 -7.90 4.71
N TRP A 89 3.31 -7.06 5.67
CA TRP A 89 3.54 -7.43 7.06
C TRP A 89 3.09 -6.26 7.92
N THR A 90 2.22 -6.53 8.90
CA THR A 90 1.66 -5.49 9.79
C THR A 90 1.85 -5.92 11.24
N SER A 91 2.26 -4.98 12.11
CA SER A 91 2.21 -5.21 13.55
C SER A 91 0.75 -5.33 14.01
N PRO A 92 0.48 -5.86 15.21
CA PRO A 92 -0.86 -5.84 15.77
C PRO A 92 -1.44 -4.42 15.77
N GLN A 93 -2.77 -4.31 15.60
CA GLN A 93 -3.53 -3.05 15.65
C GLN A 93 -3.28 -2.08 14.48
N VAL A 94 -2.46 -2.45 13.49
CA VAL A 94 -2.32 -1.70 12.23
C VAL A 94 -3.27 -2.29 11.20
N ASN A 95 -4.13 -1.44 10.64
CA ASN A 95 -4.95 -1.77 9.48
C ASN A 95 -4.24 -1.33 8.20
N LEU A 96 -4.43 -2.09 7.12
CA LEU A 96 -4.04 -1.70 5.78
C LEU A 96 -5.30 -1.68 4.93
N ASP A 97 -5.58 -0.54 4.32
CA ASP A 97 -6.72 -0.37 3.42
C ASP A 97 -6.21 -0.21 2.00
N VAL A 98 -6.97 -0.74 1.03
CA VAL A 98 -6.76 -0.50 -0.40
C VAL A 98 -7.98 0.26 -0.91
N CYS A 99 -7.76 1.44 -1.45
CA CYS A 99 -8.80 2.35 -1.89
C CYS A 99 -8.59 2.80 -3.35
N THR A 100 -9.68 3.24 -4.00
CA THR A 100 -9.60 3.96 -5.27
C THR A 100 -10.17 5.37 -5.11
N LEU A 101 -9.41 6.37 -5.52
CA LEU A 101 -9.83 7.76 -5.53
C LEU A 101 -9.95 8.29 -6.97
N PRO A 102 -11.13 8.76 -7.39
CA PRO A 102 -11.29 9.47 -8.66
C PRO A 102 -10.49 10.76 -8.72
N ILE A 103 -9.97 11.09 -9.89
CA ILE A 103 -9.26 12.37 -10.09
C ILE A 103 -10.23 13.54 -9.94
N GLY A 104 -9.89 14.50 -9.08
CA GLY A 104 -10.73 15.67 -8.78
C GLY A 104 -11.78 15.44 -7.68
N SER A 105 -11.77 14.25 -7.03
CA SER A 105 -12.60 13.95 -5.87
C SER A 105 -11.77 13.93 -4.58
N ASP A 106 -12.39 14.27 -3.45
CA ASP A 106 -11.85 14.04 -2.11
C ASP A 106 -12.51 12.83 -1.41
N SER A 107 -13.37 12.09 -2.12
CA SER A 107 -14.08 10.91 -1.62
C SER A 107 -13.73 9.66 -2.42
N TYR A 108 -13.45 8.57 -1.71
CA TYR A 108 -13.17 7.26 -2.28
C TYR A 108 -14.41 6.64 -2.93
N ASN A 109 -14.22 6.04 -4.11
CA ASN A 109 -15.27 5.23 -4.75
C ASN A 109 -15.33 3.81 -4.20
N PHE A 110 -14.19 3.32 -3.72
CA PHE A 110 -14.01 1.98 -3.18
C PHE A 110 -12.92 2.03 -2.12
N CYS A 111 -13.12 1.30 -1.03
CA CYS A 111 -12.13 1.05 0.00
C CYS A 111 -12.40 -0.33 0.61
N GLN A 112 -11.35 -1.11 0.78
CA GLN A 112 -11.41 -2.41 1.44
C GLN A 112 -10.23 -2.56 2.41
N THR A 113 -10.54 -2.89 3.66
CA THR A 113 -9.53 -3.30 4.64
C THR A 113 -9.02 -4.70 4.33
N VAL A 114 -7.71 -4.86 4.30
CA VAL A 114 -7.01 -6.13 4.07
C VAL A 114 -7.09 -6.98 5.33
N THR A 115 -7.77 -8.13 5.25
CA THR A 115 -8.03 -9.02 6.39
C THR A 115 -7.14 -10.26 6.40
N GLU A 116 -6.43 -10.50 5.30
CA GLU A 116 -5.48 -11.59 5.16
C GLU A 116 -4.38 -11.50 6.22
N THR A 117 -4.15 -12.61 6.92
CA THR A 117 -3.12 -12.72 7.96
C THR A 117 -1.76 -13.10 7.40
N GLY A 118 -1.73 -13.72 6.22
CA GLY A 118 -0.52 -14.08 5.51
C GLY A 118 0.12 -12.90 4.77
N PRO A 119 1.35 -13.10 4.25
CA PRO A 119 2.03 -12.05 3.50
C PRO A 119 1.35 -11.77 2.17
N ASP A 120 0.88 -12.79 1.45
CA ASP A 120 0.27 -12.65 0.14
C ASP A 120 -1.16 -12.09 0.25
N VAL A 121 -1.41 -10.95 -0.41
CA VAL A 121 -2.69 -10.23 -0.44
C VAL A 121 -3.20 -10.16 -1.87
N SER A 122 -4.51 -10.24 -2.06
CA SER A 122 -5.15 -10.00 -3.36
C SER A 122 -6.48 -9.28 -3.17
N VAL A 123 -6.52 -8.00 -3.55
CA VAL A 123 -7.72 -7.16 -3.43
C VAL A 123 -8.39 -7.03 -4.80
N PRO A 124 -9.67 -7.42 -4.95
CA PRO A 124 -10.44 -7.15 -6.16
C PRO A 124 -10.82 -5.68 -6.21
N ILE A 125 -10.39 -4.98 -7.26
CA ILE A 125 -10.75 -3.58 -7.50
C ILE A 125 -11.93 -3.57 -8.48
N PRO A 126 -13.10 -3.04 -8.10
CA PRO A 126 -14.27 -3.01 -8.99
C PRO A 126 -14.06 -2.05 -10.18
N PRO A 127 -14.87 -2.16 -11.25
CA PRO A 127 -14.83 -1.25 -12.38
C PRO A 127 -14.83 0.24 -11.98
N GLN A 128 -14.05 1.04 -12.72
CA GLN A 128 -13.89 2.48 -12.52
C GLN A 128 -14.22 3.22 -13.82
N ASN A 129 -15.25 4.07 -13.76
CA ASN A 129 -15.83 4.75 -14.94
C ASN A 129 -15.01 5.94 -15.49
N GLY A 130 -13.88 6.28 -14.86
CA GLY A 130 -13.04 7.40 -15.26
C GLY A 130 -11.69 7.37 -14.56
N PRO A 131 -10.89 8.44 -14.71
CA PRO A 131 -9.54 8.46 -14.18
C PRO A 131 -9.51 8.32 -12.66
N PHE A 132 -8.62 7.47 -12.16
CA PHE A 132 -8.50 7.19 -10.73
C PHE A 132 -7.06 6.85 -10.33
N GLN A 133 -6.79 6.89 -9.03
CA GLN A 133 -5.58 6.35 -8.41
C GLN A 133 -5.96 5.24 -7.43
N VAL A 134 -5.09 4.25 -7.30
CA VAL A 134 -5.11 3.29 -6.20
C VAL A 134 -4.29 3.88 -5.05
N ARG A 135 -4.75 3.64 -3.81
CA ARG A 135 -4.12 4.10 -2.58
C ARG A 135 -4.11 3.00 -1.53
#